data_AF-A0A5C7VEJ3-F1
#
_entry.id   AF-A0A5C7VEJ3-F1
#
_cell.length_a   1.000
_cell.length_b   1.000
_cell.length_c   1.000
_cell.angle_alpha   90.00
_cell.angle_beta   90.00
_cell.angle_gamma   90.00
#
_symmetry.space_group_name_H-M   'P 1'
#
loop_
_entity.id
_entity.type
_entity.pdbx_description
1 polymer ?
#
loop_
_entity_poly.entity_id
_entity_poly.type
_entity_poly.pdbx_seq_one_letter_code
_entity_poly.pdbx_strand_id
1 'polypeptide(L)' 'MATNLTDRLSRLIKTMRGQARITESNVQDMLREVRMALLEADVALPVVRDFIARVKDKALGQEVLGSLS' A
#
# COMPACT_ATOMS: atom_id res chain seq x y z
N MET A 1 14.43 18.95 6.33
CA MET A 1 13.17 18.37 6.86
C MET A 1 12.38 17.51 5.86
N ALA A 2 12.65 17.54 4.55
CA ALA A 2 12.01 16.63 3.57
C ALA A 2 12.70 15.24 3.41
N THR A 3 13.91 15.08 3.96
CA THR A 3 14.73 13.86 3.79
C THR A 3 14.19 12.65 4.55
N ASN A 4 13.61 12.85 5.74
CA ASN A 4 13.13 11.74 6.58
C ASN A 4 11.98 10.95 5.94
N LEU A 5 11.07 11.66 5.25
CA LEU A 5 9.95 11.06 4.55
C LEU A 5 10.44 10.24 3.35
N THR A 6 11.31 10.83 2.53
CA THR A 6 11.89 10.16 1.36
C THR A 6 12.65 8.89 1.74
N ASP A 7 13.37 8.90 2.85
CA ASP A 7 14.10 7.74 3.35
C ASP A 7 13.17 6.63 3.86
N ARG A 8 12.11 6.98 4.58
CA ARG A 8 11.10 6.00 5.04
C ARG A 8 10.36 5.35 3.86
N LEU A 9 9.96 6.16 2.89
CA LEU A 9 9.21 5.71 1.72
C LEU A 9 10.08 4.83 0.82
N SER A 10 11.37 5.17 0.67
CA SER A 10 12.35 4.35 -0.06
C SER A 10 12.62 3.00 0.60
N ARG A 11 12.67 2.95 1.95
CA ARG A 11 12.81 1.69 2.70
C ARG A 11 11.58 0.80 2.53
N LEU A 12 10.38 1.36 2.61
CA LEU A 12 9.13 0.62 2.41
C LEU A 12 9.04 0.03 1.00
N ILE A 13 9.38 0.81 -0.04
CA ILE A 13 9.42 0.32 -1.43
C ILE A 13 10.46 -0.80 -1.59
N LYS A 14 11.62 -0.70 -0.94
CA LYS A 14 12.65 -1.76 -0.95
C LYS A 14 12.15 -3.04 -0.28
N THR A 15 11.49 -2.94 0.87
CA THR A 15 10.91 -4.10 1.57
C THR A 15 9.81 -4.75 0.74
N MET A 16 8.96 -3.95 0.09
CA MET A 16 7.89 -4.43 -0.78
C MET A 16 8.42 -5.14 -2.03
N ARG A 17 9.47 -4.60 -2.68
CA ARG A 17 10.17 -5.26 -3.79
C ARG A 17 10.95 -6.51 -3.37
N GLY A 18 11.33 -6.61 -2.09
CA GLY A 18 12.03 -7.77 -1.53
C GLY A 18 11.11 -8.95 -1.22
N GLN A 19 9.79 -8.75 -1.21
CA GLN A 19 8.82 -9.84 -1.12
C GLN A 19 8.53 -10.38 -2.52
N ALA A 20 8.99 -11.60 -2.80
CA ALA A 20 8.91 -12.26 -4.10
C ALA A 20 7.48 -12.51 -4.61
N ARG A 21 6.45 -12.23 -3.82
CA ARG A 21 5.05 -12.42 -4.20
C ARG A 21 4.16 -11.50 -3.39
N ILE A 22 3.27 -10.80 -4.08
CA ILE A 22 2.14 -10.13 -3.43
C ILE A 22 1.15 -11.23 -3.04
N THR A 23 0.84 -11.34 -1.74
CA THR A 23 -0.11 -12.30 -1.20
C THR A 23 -1.30 -11.54 -0.63
N GLU A 24 -2.47 -12.18 -0.55
CA GLU A 24 -3.64 -11.50 0.00
C GLU A 24 -3.40 -11.02 1.45
N SER A 25 -2.61 -11.75 2.25
CA SER A 25 -2.28 -11.37 3.61
C SER A 25 -1.39 -10.11 3.67
N ASN A 26 -0.34 -10.03 2.84
CA ASN A 26 0.57 -8.87 2.87
C ASN A 26 -0.12 -7.60 2.35
N VAL A 27 -1.01 -7.71 1.38
CA VAL A 27 -1.83 -6.60 0.89
C VAL A 27 -2.75 -6.08 1.98
N GLN A 28 -3.42 -6.97 2.72
CA GLN A 28 -4.32 -6.55 3.80
C GLN A 28 -3.58 -5.82 4.92
N ASP A 29 -2.42 -6.32 5.34
CA ASP A 29 -1.62 -5.69 6.38
C ASP A 29 -1.13 -4.30 5.94
N MET A 30 -0.66 -4.18 4.69
CA MET A 30 -0.25 -2.89 4.12
C MET A 30 -1.41 -1.90 4.01
N LEU A 31 -2.58 -2.33 3.54
CA LEU A 31 -3.76 -1.46 3.44
C LEU A 31 -4.21 -0.94 4.82
N ARG A 32 -3.99 -1.72 5.88
CA ARG A 32 -4.29 -1.29 7.25
C ARG A 32 -3.37 -0.14 7.69
N GLU A 33 -2.07 -0.22 7.41
CA GLU A 33 -1.13 0.87 7.72
C GLU A 33 -1.41 2.13 6.90
N VAL A 34 -1.68 1.97 5.59
CA VAL A 34 -2.02 3.08 4.71
C VAL A 34 -3.28 3.81 5.19
N ARG A 35 -4.30 3.06 5.63
CA ARG A 35 -5.52 3.65 6.21
C ARG A 35 -5.21 4.50 7.44
N MET A 36 -4.35 4.02 8.35
CA MET A 36 -3.97 4.77 9.55
C MET A 36 -3.25 6.07 9.17
N ALA A 37 -2.27 6.00 8.27
CA ALA A 37 -1.52 7.17 7.81
C ALA A 37 -2.42 8.22 7.13
N LEU A 38 -3.44 7.80 6.38
CA LEU A 38 -4.39 8.73 5.75
C LEU A 38 -5.29 9.42 6.79
N LEU A 39 -5.73 8.70 7.83
CA LEU A 39 -6.53 9.29 8.90
C LEU A 39 -5.72 10.26 9.76
N GLU A 40 -4.46 9.94 10.04
CA GLU A 40 -3.53 10.83 10.76
C GLU A 40 -3.22 12.12 9.99
N ALA A 41 -3.38 12.10 8.66
CA ALA A 41 -3.18 13.25 7.77
C ALA A 41 -4.47 14.07 7.55
N ASP A 42 -5.48 13.94 8.41
CA ASP A 42 -6.78 14.62 8.32
C ASP A 42 -7.55 14.37 7.01
N VAL A 43 -7.36 13.21 6.37
CA VAL A 43 -8.12 12.83 5.17
C VAL A 43 -9.51 12.35 5.55
N ALA A 44 -10.53 12.87 4.87
CA ALA A 44 -11.92 12.50 5.12
C ALA A 44 -12.17 11.00 4.89
N LEU A 45 -12.91 10.37 5.82
CA LEU A 45 -13.21 8.94 5.81
C LEU A 45 -13.78 8.39 4.47
N PRO A 46 -14.66 9.11 3.74
CA PRO A 46 -15.12 8.64 2.42
C PRO A 46 -13.98 8.50 1.41
N VAL A 47 -13.05 9.46 1.40
CA VAL A 47 -11.88 9.45 0.49
C VAL A 47 -10.95 8.29 0.82
N VAL A 48 -10.72 8.03 2.12
CA VAL A 48 -9.89 6.91 2.58
C VAL A 48 -10.50 5.58 2.17
N ARG A 49 -11.81 5.41 2.37
CA ARG A 49 -12.52 4.17 1.98
C ARG A 49 -12.41 3.90 0.48
N ASP A 50 -12.69 4.90 -0.34
CA ASP A 50 -12.65 4.75 -1.79
C ASP A 50 -11.23 4.49 -2.30
N PHE A 51 -10.22 5.13 -1.69
CA PHE A 51 -8.82 4.88 -2.00
C PHE A 51 -8.42 3.44 -1.70
N ILE A 52 -8.70 2.96 -0.48
CA ILE A 52 -8.38 1.60 -0.06
C ILE A 52 -9.08 0.56 -0.95
N ALA A 53 -10.35 0.78 -1.30
CA ALA A 53 -11.10 -0.10 -2.19
C ALA A 53 -10.45 -0.22 -3.57
N ARG A 54 -10.11 0.91 -4.20
CA ARG A 54 -9.42 0.92 -5.51
C ARG A 54 -8.06 0.24 -5.46
N VAL A 55 -7.29 0.43 -4.39
CA VAL A 55 -5.97 -0.21 -4.24
C VAL A 55 -6.12 -1.72 -4.03
N LYS A 56 -7.10 -2.15 -3.22
CA LYS A 56 -7.40 -3.57 -3.01
C LYS A 56 -7.79 -4.27 -4.31
N ASP A 57 -8.67 -3.66 -5.11
CA ASP A 57 -9.12 -4.24 -6.38
C ASP A 57 -7.98 -4.37 -7.39
N LYS A 58 -7.06 -3.40 -7.43
CA LYS A 58 -5.86 -3.49 -8.29
C LYS A 58 -4.85 -4.51 -7.79
N ALA A 59 -4.67 -4.63 -6.48
CA ALA A 59 -3.70 -5.55 -5.88
C ALA A 59 -4.15 -7.01 -5.96
N LEU A 60 -5.46 -7.27 -5.90
CA LEU A 60 -6.05 -8.61 -6.02
C LEU A 60 -6.50 -8.93 -7.46
N GLY A 61 -6.60 -7.92 -8.32
CA GLY A 61 -6.94 -8.07 -9.74
C GLY A 61 -5.85 -8.80 -10.54
N GLN A 62 -6.25 -9.26 -11.73
CA GLN A 62 -5.42 -10.10 -12.62
C GLN A 62 -4.08 -9.49 -13.04
N GLU A 63 -3.85 -8.19 -12.87
CA GLU A 63 -2.57 -7.54 -13.21
C GLU A 63 -1.40 -8.03 -12.34
N VAL A 64 -1.65 -8.45 -11.09
CA VAL A 64 -0.57 -8.89 -10.16
C VAL A 64 -0.34 -10.40 -10.21
N LEU A 65 -1.39 -11.19 -10.46
CA LEU A 65 -1.26 -12.65 -10.63
C LEU A 65 -0.45 -13.04 -11.87
N GLY A 66 -0.41 -12.17 -12.89
CA GLY A 66 0.38 -12.36 -14.11
C GLY A 66 1.78 -11.72 -14.09
N SER A 67 2.12 -10.92 -13.08
CA SER A 67 3.38 -10.17 -13.05
C SER A 67 4.34 -10.68 -11.97
N LEU A 68 4.63 -11.99 -11.97
CA LEU A 68 5.96 -12.54 -11.61
C LEU A 68 6.02 -14.05 -11.95
N SER A 69 6.05 -14.33 -13.25
CA SER A 69 6.73 -15.51 -13.83
C SER A 69 8.07 -15.06 -14.40
#